data_AF-A0A317LZ94-F1
#
_entry.id   AF-A0A317LZ94-F1
#
_cell.length_a   1.000
_cell.length_b   1.000
_cell.length_c   1.000
_cell.angle_alpha   90.00
_cell.angle_beta   90.00
_cell.angle_gamma   90.00
#
_symmetry.space_group_name_H-M   'P 1'
#
loop_
_entity.id
_entity.type
_entity.pdbx_description
1 polymer ?
#
loop_
_entity_poly.entity_id
_entity_poly.type
_entity_poly.pdbx_seq_one_letter_code
_entity_poly.pdbx_strand_id
1 'polypeptide(L)'
;MRWNRFWIFLGCAIFLGTILLYATNRTVIGKKQNPPLRTIVIDPGHSAQTPGARGKYSTEEEVVLDVALQLGKLIEANMKDVRVVYTRKTRNALASTLRADLNERAIIANREKGDLFISIHCNSAGPTRRVTGYKTVYVKKGKRKVPVKRAIYATSPSTAQGTETYVWATGKNNAKTESLKESSVIMLDANSEDANSVLDMSDPETFILLNTLRNAYFDQSLRLSTLIEDEFTNVGRISRGARQRDEKGIWVLQATAMPSVLVELGFISNPEEEDYLNSANGQSEAANCIFKAIKRYKDELGRYSAPEDRQAAPASEQPNVQSTPISYNPRSRNNTKKPAVAASASKSTAKATTRQVASSRKPAAKNPYKYDVQLLVSDKKYTRNASIFNKLRGTIRKEQVVMNSRKVNKYKYIWGSFKSQSEANAALRQAKQLGFRKATLMGGGNDKAQLAAATPAKKSVPKVTFKYDIQLVITDKRYTRSAPVFKGLRGTIIRETVVINRKTLNKYIWVNFKTESEANIALKKAKKAGFWNASVISADNNNVASR
;
A
#
# COMPACT_ATOMS: atom_id res chain seq x y z
N MET A 1 -15.75 51.70 -47.49
CA MET A 1 -15.73 50.67 -46.42
C MET A 1 -14.66 49.57 -46.56
N ARG A 2 -13.75 49.58 -47.56
CA ARG A 2 -12.75 48.49 -47.74
C ARG A 2 -11.42 48.73 -47.02
N TRP A 3 -11.16 49.95 -46.55
CA TRP A 3 -9.88 50.32 -45.89
C TRP A 3 -9.81 49.93 -44.41
N ASN A 4 -10.94 49.87 -43.69
CA ASN A 4 -10.95 49.48 -42.27
C ASN A 4 -10.63 48.00 -42.02
N ARG A 5 -10.80 47.12 -43.02
CA ARG A 5 -10.52 45.69 -42.85
C ARG A 5 -9.02 45.39 -42.79
N PHE A 6 -8.21 46.13 -43.54
CA PHE A 6 -6.76 45.93 -43.58
C PHE A 6 -6.11 46.20 -42.21
N TRP A 7 -6.49 47.30 -41.56
CA TRP A 7 -5.99 47.66 -40.23
C TRP A 7 -6.42 46.71 -39.12
N ILE A 8 -7.62 46.10 -39.24
CA ILE A 8 -8.07 45.06 -38.31
C ILE A 8 -7.23 43.80 -38.46
N PHE A 9 -6.95 43.35 -39.69
CA PHE A 9 -6.12 42.17 -39.90
C PHE A 9 -4.65 42.41 -39.51
N LEU A 10 -4.12 43.60 -39.75
CA LEU A 10 -2.77 43.97 -39.33
C LEU A 10 -2.67 44.06 -37.80
N GLY A 11 -3.65 44.65 -37.12
CA GLY A 11 -3.73 44.69 -35.66
C GLY A 11 -3.85 43.29 -35.04
N CYS A 12 -4.69 42.43 -35.61
CA CYS A 12 -4.81 41.04 -35.16
C CYS A 12 -3.53 40.23 -35.41
N ALA A 13 -2.83 40.43 -36.52
CA ALA A 13 -1.56 39.75 -36.80
C ALA A 13 -0.44 40.20 -35.85
N ILE A 14 -0.39 41.50 -35.50
CA ILE A 14 0.55 42.03 -34.51
C ILE A 14 0.21 41.48 -33.12
N PHE A 15 -1.07 41.45 -32.74
CA PHE A 15 -1.52 40.90 -31.46
C PHE A 15 -1.28 39.39 -31.33
N LEU A 16 -1.49 38.63 -32.41
CA LEU A 16 -1.20 37.19 -32.43
C LEU A 16 0.31 36.93 -32.43
N GLY A 17 1.08 37.75 -33.13
CA GLY A 17 2.54 37.70 -33.17
C GLY A 17 3.17 38.04 -31.82
N THR A 18 2.66 39.02 -31.09
CA THR A 18 3.11 39.33 -29.73
C THR A 18 2.72 38.24 -28.73
N ILE A 19 1.54 37.63 -28.86
CA ILE A 19 1.16 36.45 -28.06
C ILE A 19 2.07 35.26 -28.35
N LEU A 20 2.41 35.01 -29.61
CA LEU A 20 3.34 33.94 -30.01
C LEU A 20 4.76 34.19 -29.51
N LEU A 21 5.28 35.42 -29.61
CA LEU A 21 6.57 35.80 -29.03
C LEU A 21 6.58 35.71 -27.49
N TYR A 22 5.48 36.04 -26.84
CA TYR A 22 5.32 35.88 -25.39
C TYR A 22 5.21 34.41 -24.98
N ALA A 23 4.62 33.56 -25.83
CA ALA A 23 4.51 32.12 -25.62
C ALA A 23 5.85 31.39 -25.86
N THR A 24 6.69 31.85 -26.79
CA THR A 24 8.02 31.28 -27.03
C THR A 24 9.07 31.71 -25.99
N ASN A 25 8.85 32.84 -25.31
CA ASN A 25 9.71 33.33 -24.22
C ASN A 25 9.27 32.88 -22.82
N ARG A 26 8.28 32.00 -22.69
CA ARG A 26 8.20 31.19 -21.48
C ARG A 26 9.36 30.20 -21.53
N THR A 27 10.45 30.58 -20.87
CA THR A 27 11.42 29.63 -20.34
C THR A 27 10.62 28.44 -19.83
N VAL A 28 10.84 27.28 -20.44
CA VAL A 28 10.39 26.01 -19.88
C VAL A 28 10.90 26.04 -18.45
N ILE A 29 9.99 26.19 -17.49
CA ILE A 29 10.33 26.12 -16.07
C ILE A 29 11.04 24.78 -15.93
N GLY A 30 12.37 24.85 -15.75
CA GLY A 30 13.21 23.68 -15.73
C GLY A 30 12.61 22.66 -14.79
N LYS A 31 12.50 21.41 -15.24
CA LYS A 31 12.04 20.30 -14.40
C LYS A 31 12.75 20.43 -13.05
N LYS A 32 12.01 20.75 -11.98
CA LYS A 32 12.57 20.92 -10.64
C LYS A 32 13.40 19.68 -10.32
N GLN A 33 14.71 19.88 -10.26
CA GLN A 33 15.67 18.86 -9.87
C GLN A 33 15.35 18.44 -8.44
N ASN A 34 15.45 17.13 -8.14
CA ASN A 34 15.41 16.72 -6.74
C ASN A 34 16.63 17.35 -6.04
N PRO A 35 16.45 17.99 -4.87
CA PRO A 35 17.57 18.57 -4.16
C PRO A 35 18.61 17.47 -3.87
N PRO A 36 19.91 17.76 -4.01
CA PRO A 36 20.96 16.78 -3.76
C PRO A 36 20.90 16.32 -2.30
N LEU A 37 21.14 15.03 -2.06
CA LEU A 37 21.21 14.46 -0.71
C LEU A 37 22.45 15.02 0.01
N ARG A 38 22.29 15.96 0.94
CA ARG A 38 23.38 16.64 1.67
C ARG A 38 23.39 16.35 3.16
N THR A 39 22.25 16.09 3.78
CA THR A 39 22.15 15.76 5.21
C THR A 39 21.39 14.45 5.42
N ILE A 40 22.03 13.47 6.06
CA ILE A 40 21.39 12.22 6.47
C ILE A 40 21.29 12.18 7.99
N VAL A 41 20.07 11.99 8.49
CA VAL A 41 19.79 11.81 9.91
C VAL A 41 19.68 10.30 10.19
N ILE A 42 20.57 9.79 11.03
CA ILE A 42 20.60 8.40 11.49
C ILE A 42 20.01 8.36 12.89
N ASP A 43 19.01 7.50 13.07
CA ASP A 43 18.27 7.33 14.30
C ASP A 43 18.44 5.90 14.83
N PRO A 44 19.40 5.65 15.74
CA PRO A 44 19.47 4.38 16.43
C PRO A 44 18.27 4.27 17.39
N GLY A 45 17.34 3.38 17.10
CA GLY A 45 16.10 3.19 17.86
C GLY A 45 16.36 2.95 19.35
N HIS A 46 15.37 3.26 20.19
CA HIS A 46 15.41 2.96 21.63
C HIS A 46 16.56 3.65 22.39
N SER A 47 16.68 3.35 23.68
CA SER A 47 17.72 3.85 24.59
C SER A 47 17.84 2.93 25.80
N ALA A 48 18.89 3.04 26.63
CA ALA A 48 19.03 2.24 27.84
C ALA A 48 17.80 2.32 28.77
N GLN A 49 17.12 3.47 28.80
CA GLN A 49 15.88 3.64 29.57
C GLN A 49 14.69 2.89 28.97
N THR A 50 14.62 2.80 27.64
CA THR A 50 13.54 2.12 26.91
C THR A 50 14.14 1.18 25.86
N PRO A 51 14.75 0.06 26.29
CA PRO A 51 15.72 -0.70 25.49
C PRO A 51 15.16 -1.45 24.27
N GLY A 52 13.85 -1.37 24.04
CA GLY A 52 13.18 -2.02 22.92
C GLY A 52 13.03 -3.52 23.14
N ALA A 53 13.09 -4.26 22.03
CA ALA A 53 13.11 -5.71 22.04
C ALA A 53 14.32 -6.26 22.79
N ARG A 54 14.13 -7.44 23.39
CA ARG A 54 15.18 -8.16 24.12
C ARG A 54 15.39 -9.52 23.49
N GLY A 55 16.65 -9.87 23.28
CA GLY A 55 17.06 -11.23 23.01
C GLY A 55 17.33 -11.99 24.32
N LYS A 56 18.07 -13.09 24.21
CA LYS A 56 18.54 -13.90 25.33
C LYS A 56 19.60 -13.18 26.16
N TYR A 57 20.49 -12.41 25.53
CA TYR A 57 21.62 -11.76 26.18
C TYR A 57 21.87 -10.31 25.73
N SER A 58 21.23 -9.84 24.65
CA SER A 58 21.37 -8.46 24.18
C SER A 58 20.06 -7.70 24.15
N THR A 59 20.16 -6.38 24.10
CA THR A 59 19.01 -5.48 23.88
C THR A 59 19.05 -4.83 22.51
N GLU A 60 17.88 -4.50 21.96
CA GLU A 60 17.77 -3.83 20.67
C GLU A 60 18.56 -2.51 20.64
N GLU A 61 18.46 -1.69 21.69
CA GLU A 61 19.12 -0.38 21.72
C GLU A 61 20.65 -0.45 21.53
N GLU A 62 21.29 -1.50 22.07
CA GLU A 62 22.75 -1.70 21.99
C GLU A 62 23.15 -2.03 20.55
N VAL A 63 22.52 -3.06 19.99
CA VAL A 63 22.78 -3.54 18.63
C VAL A 63 22.59 -2.41 17.61
N VAL A 64 21.48 -1.68 17.71
CA VAL A 64 21.17 -0.64 16.72
C VAL A 64 22.05 0.59 16.87
N LEU A 65 22.54 0.90 18.09
CA LEU A 65 23.51 1.96 18.31
C LEU A 65 24.84 1.64 17.62
N ASP A 66 25.34 0.42 17.80
CA ASP A 66 26.60 -0.01 17.19
C ASP A 66 26.53 0.04 15.66
N VAL A 67 25.45 -0.51 15.09
CA VAL A 67 25.23 -0.49 13.62
C VAL A 67 25.07 0.94 13.10
N ALA A 68 24.36 1.81 13.81
CA ALA A 68 24.20 3.21 13.42
C ALA A 68 25.53 3.97 13.40
N LEU A 69 26.38 3.78 14.41
CA LEU A 69 27.70 4.40 14.48
C LEU A 69 28.63 3.88 13.36
N GLN A 70 28.56 2.59 13.04
CA GLN A 70 29.29 2.04 11.89
C GLN A 70 28.79 2.60 10.56
N LEU A 71 27.46 2.68 10.37
CA LEU A 71 26.86 3.27 9.17
C LEU A 71 27.30 4.71 8.96
N GLY A 72 27.22 5.54 10.00
CA GLY A 72 27.60 6.94 9.84
C GLY A 72 29.11 7.13 9.58
N LYS A 73 29.98 6.30 10.17
CA LYS A 73 31.41 6.26 9.80
C LYS A 73 31.62 5.91 8.32
N LEU A 74 30.88 4.94 7.79
CA LEU A 74 30.94 4.59 6.37
C LEU A 74 30.52 5.76 5.48
N ILE A 75 29.46 6.48 5.83
CA ILE A 75 29.00 7.66 5.10
C ILE A 75 30.05 8.78 5.17
N GLU A 76 30.52 9.14 6.36
CA GLU A 76 31.53 10.18 6.57
C GLU A 76 32.85 9.87 5.83
N ALA A 77 33.22 8.59 5.75
CA ALA A 77 34.41 8.15 5.03
C ALA A 77 34.27 8.25 3.51
N ASN A 78 33.10 7.94 2.95
CA ASN A 78 32.92 7.70 1.51
C ASN A 78 32.06 8.76 0.78
N MET A 79 31.34 9.62 1.50
CA MET A 79 30.41 10.62 0.97
C MET A 79 30.73 12.00 1.58
N LYS A 80 31.84 12.60 1.14
CA LYS A 80 32.37 13.86 1.72
C LYS A 80 31.45 15.07 1.57
N ASP A 81 30.53 15.01 0.63
CA ASP A 81 29.49 16.02 0.38
C ASP A 81 28.22 15.80 1.23
N VAL A 82 28.21 14.79 2.10
CA VAL A 82 27.08 14.44 2.96
C VAL A 82 27.44 14.61 4.43
N ARG A 83 26.65 15.43 5.12
CA ARG A 83 26.68 15.60 6.58
C ARG A 83 25.85 14.51 7.25
N VAL A 84 26.43 13.84 8.22
CA VAL A 84 25.73 12.86 9.07
C VAL A 84 25.30 13.51 10.39
N VAL A 85 24.03 13.35 10.72
CA VAL A 85 23.43 13.78 11.99
C VAL A 85 22.92 12.54 12.70
N TYR A 86 23.18 12.43 14.00
CA TYR A 86 22.66 11.34 14.82
C TYR A 86 21.62 11.88 15.78
N THR A 87 20.50 11.17 15.97
CA THR A 87 19.55 11.52 17.05
C THR A 87 20.17 11.25 18.41
N ARG A 88 20.93 10.15 18.55
CA ARG A 88 21.78 9.86 19.72
C ARG A 88 23.08 9.18 19.29
N LYS A 89 24.16 9.44 20.02
CA LYS A 89 25.47 8.77 19.87
C LYS A 89 25.86 7.90 21.06
N THR A 90 25.02 7.89 22.09
CA THR A 90 25.24 7.13 23.32
C THR A 90 23.99 6.32 23.65
N ARG A 91 24.07 5.52 24.71
CA ARG A 91 22.94 4.73 25.23
C ARG A 91 21.89 5.57 25.95
N ASN A 92 22.17 6.85 26.21
CA ASN A 92 21.29 7.73 26.95
C ASN A 92 20.00 8.00 26.18
N ALA A 93 18.89 8.10 26.91
CA ALA A 93 17.64 8.60 26.36
C ALA A 93 17.74 10.11 26.11
N LEU A 94 17.01 10.58 25.10
CA LEU A 94 16.86 12.00 24.81
C LEU A 94 15.84 12.67 25.74
N ALA A 95 14.90 11.88 26.27
CA ALA A 95 13.93 12.34 27.25
C ALA A 95 13.49 11.22 28.20
N SER A 96 12.86 11.61 29.30
CA SER A 96 12.48 10.70 30.40
C SER A 96 11.35 9.72 30.09
N THR A 97 10.64 9.87 28.98
CA THR A 97 9.55 8.96 28.58
C THR A 97 9.70 8.57 27.12
N LEU A 98 9.25 7.36 26.75
CA LEU A 98 9.28 6.89 25.36
C LEU A 98 8.62 7.87 24.39
N ARG A 99 7.50 8.49 24.77
CA ARG A 99 6.79 9.43 23.90
C ARG A 99 7.59 10.71 23.68
N ALA A 100 8.19 11.26 24.75
CA ALA A 100 9.02 12.45 24.66
C ALA A 100 10.30 12.16 23.86
N ASP A 101 10.90 10.99 24.06
CA ASP A 101 12.11 10.55 23.35
C ASP A 101 11.86 10.42 21.84
N LEU A 102 10.74 9.79 21.46
CA LEU A 102 10.31 9.72 20.06
C LEU A 102 10.01 11.09 19.43
N ASN A 103 9.49 12.04 20.21
CA ASN A 103 9.29 13.41 19.74
C ASN A 103 10.63 14.12 19.51
N GLU A 104 11.58 13.99 20.44
CA GLU A 104 12.88 14.65 20.35
C GLU A 104 13.67 14.17 19.12
N ARG A 105 13.58 12.88 18.77
CA ARG A 105 14.17 12.34 17.53
C ARG A 105 13.66 13.05 16.28
N ALA A 106 12.35 13.28 16.21
CA ALA A 106 11.73 13.98 15.08
C ALA A 106 12.09 15.48 15.09
N ILE A 107 12.14 16.11 16.26
CA ILE A 107 12.57 17.51 16.42
C ILE A 107 14.01 17.68 15.93
N ILE A 108 14.94 16.82 16.35
CA ILE A 108 16.33 16.83 15.87
C ILE A 108 16.37 16.71 14.35
N ALA A 109 15.68 15.72 13.77
CA ALA A 109 15.68 15.52 12.33
C ALA A 109 15.20 16.75 11.55
N ASN A 110 14.08 17.35 12.00
CA ASN A 110 13.48 18.51 11.34
C ASN A 110 14.33 19.79 11.55
N ARG A 111 14.82 20.03 12.77
CA ARG A 111 15.69 21.17 13.11
C ARG A 111 16.95 21.16 12.27
N GLU A 112 17.54 19.98 12.07
CA GLU A 112 18.76 19.80 11.30
C GLU A 112 18.53 19.83 9.78
N LYS A 113 17.29 20.04 9.32
CA LYS A 113 16.89 20.08 7.91
C LYS A 113 17.39 18.86 7.13
N GLY A 114 17.21 17.66 7.71
CA GLY A 114 17.66 16.42 7.07
C GLY A 114 17.00 16.19 5.71
N ASP A 115 17.78 15.76 4.71
CA ASP A 115 17.28 15.37 3.38
C ASP A 115 16.80 13.91 3.38
N LEU A 116 17.25 13.12 4.35
CA LEU A 116 16.87 11.72 4.54
C LEU A 116 16.94 11.34 6.02
N PHE A 117 15.94 10.60 6.49
CA PHE A 117 15.90 10.06 7.84
C PHE A 117 15.90 8.51 7.81
N ILE A 118 16.80 7.89 8.56
CA ILE A 118 16.93 6.43 8.64
C ILE A 118 16.89 6.02 10.11
N SER A 119 15.83 5.33 10.51
CA SER A 119 15.71 4.73 11.84
C SER A 119 16.13 3.27 11.79
N ILE A 120 17.00 2.84 12.70
CA ILE A 120 17.54 1.47 12.75
C ILE A 120 16.99 0.76 13.98
N HIS A 121 16.42 -0.42 13.77
CA HIS A 121 15.66 -1.20 14.74
C HIS A 121 15.95 -2.71 14.61
N CYS A 122 15.53 -3.47 15.62
CA CYS A 122 15.50 -4.93 15.56
C CYS A 122 14.10 -5.45 15.88
N ASN A 123 13.60 -6.35 15.06
CA ASN A 123 12.28 -6.91 15.21
C ASN A 123 12.25 -7.95 16.34
N SER A 124 11.05 -8.30 16.78
CA SER A 124 10.84 -9.34 17.78
C SER A 124 9.53 -10.07 17.52
N ALA A 125 9.55 -11.38 17.65
CA ALA A 125 8.35 -12.20 17.59
C ALA A 125 8.22 -13.03 18.87
N GLY A 126 6.97 -13.26 19.29
CA GLY A 126 6.68 -14.11 20.42
C GLY A 126 7.17 -15.55 20.19
N PRO A 127 7.45 -16.30 21.26
CA PRO A 127 7.95 -17.64 21.15
C PRO A 127 6.95 -18.56 20.45
N THR A 128 7.46 -19.57 19.76
CA THR A 128 6.61 -20.55 19.07
C THR A 128 5.99 -21.50 20.09
N ARG A 129 4.69 -21.77 19.94
CA ARG A 129 3.94 -22.65 20.84
C ARG A 129 3.48 -23.88 20.11
N ARG A 130 3.85 -25.07 20.61
CA ARG A 130 3.38 -26.36 20.11
C ARG A 130 2.51 -27.02 21.16
N VAL A 131 1.32 -27.46 20.78
CA VAL A 131 0.46 -28.25 21.67
C VAL A 131 1.13 -29.61 21.91
N THR A 132 1.46 -29.91 23.16
CA THR A 132 2.06 -31.19 23.58
C THR A 132 1.08 -32.14 24.22
N GLY A 133 -0.07 -31.64 24.66
CA GLY A 133 -1.13 -32.45 25.25
C GLY A 133 -2.36 -31.64 25.59
N TYR A 134 -3.30 -32.29 26.26
CA TYR A 134 -4.53 -31.67 26.76
C TYR A 134 -4.73 -32.05 28.22
N LYS A 135 -5.05 -31.07 29.06
CA LYS A 135 -5.58 -31.32 30.41
C LYS A 135 -7.07 -31.04 30.46
N THR A 136 -7.82 -31.88 31.16
CA THR A 136 -9.23 -31.60 31.45
C THR A 136 -9.30 -30.64 32.63
N VAL A 137 -9.98 -29.51 32.46
CA VAL A 137 -10.27 -28.58 33.56
C VAL A 137 -11.77 -28.34 33.64
N TYR A 138 -12.28 -28.21 34.85
CA TYR A 138 -13.70 -27.93 35.07
C TYR A 138 -13.94 -26.42 35.02
N VAL A 139 -14.77 -25.96 34.09
CA VAL A 139 -15.15 -24.56 33.95
C VAL A 139 -16.60 -24.39 34.41
N LYS A 140 -16.87 -23.34 35.19
CA LYS A 140 -18.22 -23.01 35.65
C LYS A 140 -19.04 -22.46 34.49
N LYS A 141 -20.18 -23.09 34.19
CA LYS A 141 -21.16 -22.62 33.20
C LYS A 141 -22.51 -22.51 33.91
N GLY A 142 -22.82 -21.31 34.39
CA GLY A 142 -23.96 -21.07 35.28
C GLY A 142 -23.74 -21.69 36.66
N LYS A 143 -24.69 -22.53 37.12
CA LYS A 143 -24.60 -23.25 38.41
C LYS A 143 -23.82 -24.58 38.34
N ARG A 144 -23.46 -25.08 37.15
CA ARG A 144 -22.80 -26.39 36.96
C ARG A 144 -21.33 -26.22 36.56
N LYS A 145 -20.49 -27.18 36.96
CA LYS A 145 -19.10 -27.33 36.48
C LYS A 145 -19.08 -28.31 35.31
N VAL A 146 -18.50 -27.91 34.18
CA VAL A 146 -18.41 -28.73 32.97
C VAL A 146 -16.94 -28.99 32.65
N PRO A 147 -16.52 -30.24 32.36
CA PRO A 147 -15.14 -30.53 31.95
C PRO A 147 -14.87 -29.94 30.55
N VAL A 148 -13.77 -29.21 30.43
CA VAL A 148 -13.28 -28.59 29.18
C VAL A 148 -11.82 -28.99 28.99
N LYS A 149 -11.49 -29.52 27.81
CA LYS A 149 -10.10 -29.81 27.44
C LYS A 149 -9.37 -28.50 27.15
N ARG A 150 -8.29 -28.23 27.87
CA ARG A 150 -7.35 -27.13 27.60
C ARG A 150 -6.03 -27.69 27.10
N ALA A 151 -5.52 -27.09 26.02
CA ALA A 151 -4.22 -27.44 25.47
C ALA A 151 -3.10 -27.07 26.45
N ILE A 152 -2.12 -27.97 26.57
CA ILE A 152 -0.82 -27.72 27.19
C ILE A 152 0.14 -27.38 26.05
N TYR A 153 0.88 -26.30 26.20
CA TYR A 153 1.84 -25.83 25.20
C TYR A 153 3.26 -26.06 25.69
N ALA A 154 4.11 -26.65 24.85
CA ALA A 154 5.54 -26.43 24.93
C ALA A 154 5.88 -25.15 24.16
N THR A 155 6.79 -24.37 24.72
CA THR A 155 7.24 -23.10 24.16
C THR A 155 8.68 -23.28 23.68
N SER A 156 8.96 -22.87 22.45
CA SER A 156 10.30 -22.86 21.87
C SER A 156 10.65 -21.42 21.46
N PRO A 157 11.95 -21.08 21.30
CA PRO A 157 12.38 -19.77 20.82
C PRO A 157 11.66 -19.34 19.53
N SER A 158 11.66 -18.04 19.27
CA SER A 158 11.11 -17.51 18.03
C SER A 158 11.91 -18.07 16.85
N THR A 159 11.20 -18.49 15.80
CA THR A 159 11.80 -18.90 14.52
C THR A 159 11.66 -17.82 13.45
N ALA A 160 11.13 -16.64 13.82
CA ALA A 160 11.08 -15.51 12.92
C ALA A 160 12.50 -15.03 12.63
N GLN A 161 12.78 -14.71 11.37
CA GLN A 161 14.08 -14.26 10.91
C GLN A 161 13.90 -13.38 9.67
N GLY A 162 14.93 -12.61 9.36
CA GLY A 162 14.99 -11.77 8.18
C GLY A 162 14.68 -10.30 8.43
N THR A 163 14.99 -9.49 7.43
CA THR A 163 14.93 -8.03 7.44
C THR A 163 13.57 -7.52 6.99
N GLU A 164 13.16 -6.37 7.52
CA GLU A 164 11.98 -5.63 7.06
C GLU A 164 12.30 -4.15 7.05
N THR A 165 11.94 -3.43 5.99
CA THR A 165 12.07 -1.97 5.97
C THR A 165 10.71 -1.32 5.86
N TYR A 166 10.38 -0.43 6.78
CA TYR A 166 9.09 0.23 6.88
C TYR A 166 9.11 1.67 6.35
N VAL A 167 8.02 2.04 5.68
CA VAL A 167 7.66 3.43 5.36
C VAL A 167 6.40 3.84 6.13
N TRP A 168 6.14 5.15 6.26
CA TRP A 168 4.95 5.61 6.98
C TRP A 168 3.66 5.18 6.28
N ALA A 169 2.61 4.93 7.08
CA ALA A 169 1.26 4.63 6.57
C ALA A 169 0.68 5.82 5.79
N THR A 170 -0.21 5.59 4.83
CA THR A 170 -0.88 6.64 4.02
C THR A 170 -2.21 7.13 4.63
N GLY A 171 -2.81 6.34 5.52
CA GLY A 171 -4.14 6.59 6.09
C GLY A 171 -4.18 7.26 7.48
N LYS A 172 -3.03 7.63 8.07
CA LYS A 172 -2.96 8.28 9.41
C LYS A 172 -1.97 9.45 9.37
N ASN A 173 -2.18 10.35 8.41
CA ASN A 173 -1.12 11.22 7.88
C ASN A 173 -1.16 12.67 8.34
N ASN A 174 -1.96 12.97 9.36
CA ASN A 174 -2.00 14.31 9.92
C ASN A 174 -0.58 14.69 10.34
N ALA A 175 0.07 13.91 11.21
CA ALA A 175 1.40 14.26 11.73
C ALA A 175 2.44 14.53 10.63
N LYS A 176 2.45 13.73 9.54
CA LYS A 176 3.35 13.99 8.39
C LYS A 176 3.02 15.28 7.68
N THR A 177 1.74 15.56 7.51
CA THR A 177 1.25 16.81 6.90
C THR A 177 1.59 18.01 7.80
N GLU A 178 1.43 17.90 9.12
CA GLU A 178 1.81 18.96 10.06
C GLU A 178 3.33 19.19 10.11
N SER A 179 4.16 18.14 10.19
CA SER A 179 5.62 18.29 10.17
C SER A 179 6.12 18.88 8.84
N LEU A 180 5.52 18.45 7.73
CA LEU A 180 5.81 19.04 6.42
C LEU A 180 5.36 20.49 6.35
N LYS A 181 4.21 20.86 6.93
CA LYS A 181 3.76 22.25 7.00
C LYS A 181 4.80 23.11 7.71
N GLU A 182 5.19 22.73 8.93
CA GLU A 182 6.18 23.45 9.73
C GLU A 182 7.54 23.55 9.02
N SER A 183 7.98 22.49 8.34
CA SER A 183 9.27 22.49 7.63
C SER A 183 9.22 23.11 6.24
N SER A 184 8.07 23.11 5.57
CA SER A 184 7.87 23.75 4.27
C SER A 184 7.88 25.27 4.38
N VAL A 185 7.43 25.83 5.51
CA VAL A 185 7.67 27.24 5.88
C VAL A 185 9.18 27.51 5.82
N ILE A 186 9.98 26.68 6.51
CA ILE A 186 11.45 26.80 6.53
C ILE A 186 12.10 26.66 5.13
N MET A 187 11.56 25.81 4.26
CA MET A 187 12.12 25.57 2.91
C MET A 187 11.74 26.64 1.88
N LEU A 188 10.56 27.26 2.01
CA LEU A 188 10.10 28.32 1.11
C LEU A 188 10.64 29.70 1.54
N ASP A 189 10.88 29.90 2.83
CA ASP A 189 11.31 31.19 3.42
C ASP A 189 12.83 31.33 3.65
N ALA A 190 13.68 30.48 3.06
CA ALA A 190 15.14 30.62 3.24
C ALA A 190 15.73 31.94 2.68
N ASN A 191 14.94 32.74 1.94
CA ASN A 191 15.35 33.98 1.27
C ASN A 191 14.45 35.21 1.56
N SER A 192 13.54 35.18 2.56
CA SER A 192 12.62 36.28 2.87
C SER A 192 12.71 36.67 4.36
N GLU A 193 12.92 37.96 4.66
CA GLU A 193 13.01 38.47 6.04
C GLU A 193 11.67 38.46 6.81
N ASP A 194 10.54 38.22 6.12
CA ASP A 194 9.18 38.19 6.67
C ASP A 194 8.64 36.76 6.95
N ALA A 195 9.53 35.86 7.41
CA ALA A 195 9.34 34.41 7.48
C ALA A 195 8.58 33.89 8.73
N ASN A 196 7.38 34.40 9.02
CA ASN A 196 6.61 33.91 10.17
C ASN A 196 5.14 33.57 9.88
N SER A 197 4.73 33.51 8.61
CA SER A 197 3.37 33.07 8.29
C SER A 197 3.31 31.55 8.16
N VAL A 198 2.70 30.90 9.16
CA VAL A 198 2.33 29.49 9.09
C VAL A 198 1.46 29.29 7.85
N LEU A 199 1.93 28.53 6.86
CA LEU A 199 1.20 28.26 5.61
C LEU A 199 -0.28 27.92 5.88
N ASP A 200 -1.22 28.62 5.28
CA ASP A 200 -2.63 28.38 5.53
C ASP A 200 -3.11 27.13 4.77
N MET A 201 -3.56 26.09 5.49
CA MET A 201 -4.10 24.87 4.88
C MET A 201 -5.46 25.09 4.20
N SER A 202 -6.10 26.24 4.42
CA SER A 202 -7.33 26.63 3.73
C SER A 202 -7.08 27.11 2.29
N ASP A 203 -5.84 27.50 1.98
CA ASP A 203 -5.39 27.84 0.64
C ASP A 203 -5.21 26.58 -0.23
N PRO A 204 -5.90 26.50 -1.39
CA PRO A 204 -5.74 25.40 -2.34
C PRO A 204 -4.30 25.19 -2.82
N GLU A 205 -3.50 26.23 -2.98
CA GLU A 205 -2.14 26.11 -3.51
C GLU A 205 -1.20 25.45 -2.49
N THR A 206 -1.23 25.94 -1.25
CA THR A 206 -0.55 25.34 -0.10
C THR A 206 -0.92 23.86 0.05
N PHE A 207 -2.22 23.53 -0.04
CA PHE A 207 -2.68 22.15 0.04
C PHE A 207 -2.13 21.28 -1.10
N ILE A 208 -2.12 21.77 -2.33
CA ILE A 208 -1.57 21.05 -3.48
C ILE A 208 -0.07 20.83 -3.31
N LEU A 209 0.67 21.87 -2.93
CA LEU A 209 2.11 21.80 -2.70
C LEU A 209 2.45 20.77 -1.62
N LEU A 210 1.77 20.84 -0.48
CA LEU A 210 2.04 19.95 0.65
C LEU A 210 1.73 18.48 0.33
N ASN A 211 0.62 18.22 -0.37
CA ASN A 211 0.31 16.88 -0.84
C ASN A 211 1.33 16.37 -1.88
N THR A 212 1.83 17.25 -2.74
CA THR A 212 2.86 16.91 -3.73
C THR A 212 4.16 16.52 -3.04
N LEU A 213 4.63 17.33 -2.09
CA LEU A 213 5.82 17.03 -1.28
C LEU A 213 5.67 15.72 -0.51
N ARG A 214 4.51 15.52 0.14
CA ARG A 214 4.23 14.28 0.88
C ARG A 214 4.30 13.05 -0.01
N ASN A 215 3.71 13.10 -1.21
CA ASN A 215 3.74 11.99 -2.16
C ASN A 215 5.17 11.75 -2.66
N ALA A 216 5.89 12.82 -3.02
CA ALA A 216 7.28 12.72 -3.45
C ALA A 216 8.17 12.06 -2.38
N TYR A 217 8.04 12.48 -1.12
CA TYR A 217 8.79 11.86 -0.03
C TYR A 217 8.39 10.41 0.21
N PHE A 218 7.11 10.07 0.04
CA PHE A 218 6.64 8.69 0.17
C PHE A 218 7.28 7.80 -0.89
N ASP A 219 7.27 8.23 -2.15
CA ASP A 219 7.88 7.50 -3.26
C ASP A 219 9.40 7.36 -3.07
N GLN A 220 10.08 8.41 -2.61
CA GLN A 220 11.49 8.39 -2.26
C GLN A 220 11.80 7.39 -1.14
N SER A 221 10.96 7.33 -0.11
CA SER A 221 11.13 6.41 1.02
C SER A 221 10.86 4.97 0.61
N LEU A 222 9.85 4.74 -0.25
CA LEU A 222 9.57 3.43 -0.81
C LEU A 222 10.73 2.95 -1.71
N ARG A 223 11.32 3.86 -2.50
CA ARG A 223 12.48 3.54 -3.32
C ARG A 223 13.67 3.12 -2.48
N LEU A 224 14.04 3.94 -1.49
CA LEU A 224 15.16 3.62 -0.60
C LEU A 224 14.94 2.32 0.17
N SER A 225 13.74 2.10 0.72
CA SER A 225 13.43 0.87 1.46
C SER A 225 13.58 -0.38 0.60
N THR A 226 13.22 -0.30 -0.69
CA THR A 226 13.44 -1.41 -1.63
C THR A 226 14.94 -1.65 -1.86
N LEU A 227 15.73 -0.59 -2.06
CA LEU A 227 17.18 -0.71 -2.25
C LEU A 227 17.87 -1.33 -1.03
N ILE A 228 17.43 -1.00 0.19
CA ILE A 228 17.96 -1.58 1.42
C ILE A 228 17.68 -3.09 1.48
N GLU A 229 16.45 -3.52 1.20
CA GLU A 229 16.09 -4.94 1.17
C GLU A 229 16.81 -5.73 0.05
N ASP A 230 17.06 -5.09 -1.09
CA ASP A 230 17.88 -5.67 -2.17
C ASP A 230 19.32 -5.92 -1.68
N GLU A 231 19.94 -4.95 -1.01
CA GLU A 231 21.31 -5.11 -0.49
C GLU A 231 21.41 -6.17 0.61
N PHE A 232 20.38 -6.33 1.44
CA PHE A 232 20.31 -7.46 2.38
C PHE A 232 20.19 -8.80 1.66
N THR A 233 19.35 -8.87 0.63
CA THR A 233 19.19 -10.09 -0.17
C THR A 233 20.49 -10.48 -0.89
N ASN A 234 21.27 -9.49 -1.34
CA ASN A 234 22.55 -9.72 -2.02
C ASN A 234 23.61 -10.40 -1.15
N VAL A 235 23.58 -10.17 0.16
CA VAL A 235 24.48 -10.84 1.12
C VAL A 235 23.88 -12.14 1.69
N GLY A 236 22.73 -12.59 1.16
CA GLY A 236 22.09 -13.84 1.53
C GLY A 236 21.17 -13.75 2.74
N ARG A 237 20.88 -12.55 3.25
CA ARG A 237 19.86 -12.35 4.30
C ARG A 237 18.46 -12.56 3.74
N ILE A 238 17.55 -13.02 4.60
CA ILE A 238 16.14 -13.21 4.21
C ILE A 238 15.45 -11.85 4.23
N SER A 239 15.10 -11.31 3.06
CA SER A 239 14.22 -10.14 2.99
C SER A 239 12.75 -10.53 3.16
N ARG A 240 12.05 -9.78 4.01
CA ARG A 240 10.59 -9.84 4.15
C ARG A 240 9.90 -8.64 3.47
N GLY A 241 10.70 -7.83 2.76
CA GLY A 241 10.29 -6.77 1.85
C GLY A 241 10.09 -5.40 2.50
N ALA A 242 9.98 -4.39 1.64
CA ALA A 242 9.54 -3.06 2.01
C ALA A 242 8.05 -3.07 2.38
N ARG A 243 7.69 -2.49 3.52
CA ARG A 243 6.35 -2.61 4.12
C ARG A 243 5.79 -1.27 4.55
N GLN A 244 4.47 -1.21 4.53
CA GLN A 244 3.71 -0.15 5.16
C GLN A 244 3.00 -0.70 6.39
N ARG A 245 3.16 -0.04 7.53
CA ARG A 245 2.49 -0.48 8.78
C ARG A 245 1.10 0.17 8.87
N ASP A 246 0.15 -0.38 8.12
CA ASP A 246 -1.19 0.19 7.95
C ASP A 246 -2.01 0.26 9.25
N GLU A 247 -1.81 -0.69 10.17
CA GLU A 247 -2.63 -0.80 11.39
C GLU A 247 -2.19 0.20 12.49
N LYS A 248 -0.89 0.44 12.61
CA LYS A 248 -0.27 1.28 13.66
C LYS A 248 0.89 2.06 13.02
N GLY A 249 0.63 3.31 12.63
CA GLY A 249 1.65 4.19 12.07
C GLY A 249 2.88 4.27 12.98
N ILE A 250 4.06 4.43 12.36
CA ILE A 250 5.33 4.58 13.08
C ILE A 250 5.54 6.08 13.29
N TRP A 251 5.42 6.52 14.54
CA TRP A 251 5.39 7.95 14.88
C TRP A 251 6.60 8.72 14.34
N VAL A 252 7.82 8.22 14.53
CA VAL A 252 9.04 8.92 14.09
C VAL A 252 9.10 9.13 12.58
N LEU A 253 8.59 8.18 11.78
CA LEU A 253 8.50 8.33 10.32
C LEU A 253 7.42 9.34 9.90
N GLN A 254 6.37 9.47 10.72
CA GLN A 254 5.30 10.43 10.49
C GLN A 254 5.68 11.84 10.93
N ALA A 255 6.41 12.00 12.04
CA ALA A 255 6.76 13.31 12.61
C ALA A 255 8.00 13.96 11.93
N THR A 256 8.64 13.27 10.99
CA THR A 256 9.79 13.76 10.23
C THR A 256 9.34 14.41 8.92
N ALA A 257 9.92 15.55 8.55
CA ALA A 257 9.53 16.32 7.37
C ALA A 257 10.44 16.10 6.16
N MET A 258 10.90 14.86 5.98
CA MET A 258 11.76 14.41 4.90
C MET A 258 11.42 12.96 4.51
N PRO A 259 11.98 12.40 3.42
CA PRO A 259 11.97 10.96 3.18
C PRO A 259 12.48 10.21 4.41
N SER A 260 11.77 9.16 4.82
CA SER A 260 12.02 8.47 6.07
C SER A 260 11.73 6.97 5.99
N VAL A 261 12.67 6.16 6.45
CA VAL A 261 12.57 4.70 6.52
C VAL A 261 12.93 4.20 7.92
N LEU A 262 12.32 3.09 8.33
CA LEU A 262 12.72 2.33 9.51
C LEU A 262 13.19 0.94 9.08
N VAL A 263 14.44 0.61 9.35
CA VAL A 263 15.08 -0.65 8.97
C VAL A 263 15.09 -1.59 10.18
N GLU A 264 14.40 -2.71 10.08
CA GLU A 264 14.51 -3.84 11.01
C GLU A 264 15.61 -4.78 10.51
N LEU A 265 16.74 -4.85 11.23
CA LEU A 265 17.93 -5.61 10.83
C LEU A 265 17.74 -7.14 10.86
N GLY A 266 16.77 -7.61 11.63
CA GLY A 266 16.54 -9.02 11.92
C GLY A 266 15.63 -9.18 13.13
N PHE A 267 15.43 -10.42 13.58
CA PHE A 267 14.60 -10.71 14.75
C PHE A 267 15.45 -11.05 15.97
N ILE A 268 15.69 -10.10 16.87
CA ILE A 268 16.51 -10.32 18.09
C ILE A 268 15.93 -11.41 19.01
N SER A 269 14.65 -11.73 18.86
CA SER A 269 13.99 -12.86 19.56
C SER A 269 14.41 -14.25 19.10
N ASN A 270 15.08 -14.35 17.94
CA ASN A 270 15.59 -15.59 17.38
C ASN A 270 17.08 -15.71 17.76
N PRO A 271 17.50 -16.80 18.42
CA PRO A 271 18.89 -16.96 18.88
C PRO A 271 19.93 -16.83 17.77
N GLU A 272 19.69 -17.41 16.58
CA GLU A 272 20.65 -17.35 15.48
C GLU A 272 20.78 -15.92 14.92
N GLU A 273 19.68 -15.18 14.89
CA GLU A 273 19.67 -13.78 14.49
C GLU A 273 20.33 -12.91 15.57
N GLU A 274 20.12 -13.19 16.85
CA GLU A 274 20.76 -12.49 17.96
C GLU A 274 22.29 -12.65 17.91
N ASP A 275 22.78 -13.87 17.70
CA ASP A 275 24.21 -14.15 17.53
C ASP A 275 24.80 -13.36 16.35
N TYR A 276 24.11 -13.36 15.21
CA TYR A 276 24.50 -12.58 14.03
C TYR A 276 24.52 -11.07 14.31
N LEU A 277 23.44 -10.53 14.88
CA LEU A 277 23.25 -9.09 15.13
C LEU A 277 24.25 -8.52 16.16
N ASN A 278 24.73 -9.35 17.09
CA ASN A 278 25.77 -8.96 18.05
C ASN A 278 27.19 -9.22 17.56
N SER A 279 27.37 -9.95 16.46
CA SER A 279 28.70 -10.21 15.90
C SER A 279 29.25 -8.98 15.19
N ALA A 280 30.56 -8.74 15.29
CA ALA A 280 31.22 -7.64 14.58
C ALA A 280 30.97 -7.71 13.06
N ASN A 281 31.05 -8.92 12.49
CA ASN A 281 30.80 -9.14 11.06
C ASN A 281 29.34 -8.83 10.68
N GLY A 282 28.36 -9.28 11.47
CA GLY A 282 26.94 -9.03 11.18
C GLY A 282 26.57 -7.56 11.31
N GLN A 283 27.14 -6.84 12.28
CA GLN A 283 26.96 -5.40 12.40
C GLN A 283 27.58 -4.63 11.22
N SER A 284 28.80 -5.00 10.83
CA SER A 284 29.48 -4.39 9.68
C SER A 284 28.81 -4.71 8.35
N GLU A 285 28.32 -5.95 8.16
CA GLU A 285 27.55 -6.36 6.98
C GLU A 285 26.25 -5.56 6.89
N ALA A 286 25.49 -5.44 7.99
CA ALA A 286 24.27 -4.66 8.04
C ALA A 286 24.49 -3.18 7.73
N ALA A 287 25.50 -2.56 8.36
CA ALA A 287 25.88 -1.17 8.09
C ALA A 287 26.28 -0.97 6.62
N ASN A 288 27.05 -1.91 6.05
CA ASN A 288 27.49 -1.85 4.66
C ASN A 288 26.33 -2.02 3.66
N CYS A 289 25.36 -2.90 3.93
CA CYS A 289 24.14 -3.03 3.11
C CYS A 289 23.36 -1.71 3.08
N ILE A 290 23.12 -1.10 4.24
CA ILE A 290 22.42 0.18 4.32
C ILE A 290 23.22 1.28 3.61
N PHE A 291 24.53 1.35 3.81
CA PHE A 291 25.42 2.30 3.14
C PHE A 291 25.37 2.17 1.60
N LYS A 292 25.49 0.94 1.07
CA LYS A 292 25.39 0.69 -0.38
C LYS A 292 24.05 1.12 -0.95
N ALA A 293 22.96 0.86 -0.23
CA ALA A 293 21.62 1.29 -0.63
C ALA A 293 21.50 2.82 -0.66
N ILE A 294 22.03 3.53 0.35
CA ILE A 294 22.09 5.00 0.39
C ILE A 294 22.90 5.55 -0.77
N LYS A 295 24.07 4.96 -1.06
CA LYS A 295 24.93 5.38 -2.18
C LYS A 295 24.19 5.23 -3.51
N ARG A 296 23.57 4.07 -3.76
CA ARG A 296 22.73 3.82 -4.95
C ARG A 296 21.58 4.82 -5.03
N TYR A 297 20.92 5.10 -3.91
CA TYR A 297 19.83 6.06 -3.84
C TYR A 297 20.29 7.49 -4.18
N LYS A 298 21.43 7.93 -3.64
CA LYS A 298 22.03 9.24 -3.97
C LYS A 298 22.39 9.35 -5.45
N ASP A 299 23.00 8.30 -6.00
CA ASP A 299 23.37 8.25 -7.42
C ASP A 299 22.13 8.33 -8.33
N GLU A 300 21.04 7.66 -7.94
CA GLU A 300 19.75 7.75 -8.63
C GLU A 300 19.18 9.18 -8.58
N LEU A 301 19.20 9.85 -7.42
CA LEU A 301 18.76 11.24 -7.31
C LEU A 301 19.61 12.18 -8.19
N GLY A 302 20.93 11.99 -8.21
CA GLY A 302 21.85 12.80 -9.02
C GLY A 302 21.63 12.68 -10.53
N ARG A 303 21.27 11.49 -11.02
CA ARG A 303 20.96 11.26 -12.45
C ARG A 303 19.74 12.03 -12.95
N TYR A 304 18.77 12.32 -12.07
CA TYR A 304 17.61 13.16 -12.42
C TYR A 304 17.91 14.66 -12.32
N SER A 305 19.03 15.05 -11.73
CA SER A 305 19.39 16.46 -11.47
C SER A 305 20.49 17.01 -12.39
N ALA A 306 21.12 16.20 -13.27
CA ALA A 306 22.08 16.71 -14.24
C ALA A 306 21.37 17.15 -15.55
N PRO A 307 21.68 18.33 -16.13
CA PRO A 307 21.27 18.65 -17.49
C PRO A 307 22.02 17.73 -18.45
N GLU A 308 21.29 16.92 -19.23
CA GLU A 308 21.92 16.13 -20.28
C GLU A 308 22.35 17.05 -21.42
N ASP A 309 23.64 17.38 -21.45
CA ASP A 309 24.34 17.71 -22.68
C ASP A 309 24.74 16.37 -23.33
N ARG A 310 23.77 15.72 -23.99
CA ARG A 310 24.04 14.55 -24.82
C ARG A 310 23.84 14.92 -26.29
N GLN A 311 24.96 15.20 -26.96
CA GLN A 311 25.09 14.91 -28.38
C GLN A 311 24.66 13.46 -28.61
N ALA A 312 23.76 13.28 -29.58
CA ALA A 312 23.27 11.98 -29.99
C ALA A 312 24.44 11.10 -30.46
N ALA A 313 24.81 10.11 -29.65
CA ALA A 313 25.61 8.99 -30.12
C ALA A 313 24.71 8.03 -30.92
N PRO A 314 25.19 7.46 -32.03
CA PRO A 314 24.37 6.77 -33.00
C PRO A 314 23.84 5.44 -32.46
N ALA A 315 22.65 5.09 -32.91
CA ALA A 315 21.97 3.83 -32.60
C ALA A 315 22.84 2.62 -32.99
N SER A 316 23.38 1.92 -32.01
CA SER A 316 23.92 0.56 -32.18
C SER A 316 22.86 -0.47 -31.76
N GLU A 317 22.73 -1.49 -32.60
CA GLU A 317 21.67 -2.50 -32.68
C GLU A 317 21.30 -3.19 -31.35
N GLN A 318 20.00 -3.34 -31.14
CA GLN A 318 19.45 -4.23 -30.12
C GLN A 318 19.65 -5.70 -30.54
N PRO A 319 20.22 -6.57 -29.69
CA PRO A 319 20.07 -8.00 -29.89
C PRO A 319 18.61 -8.40 -29.62
N ASN A 320 17.95 -8.84 -30.68
CA ASN A 320 16.64 -9.48 -30.67
C ASN A 320 16.66 -10.74 -29.81
N VAL A 321 16.10 -10.70 -28.59
CA VAL A 321 15.83 -11.89 -27.80
C VAL A 321 14.33 -12.18 -27.85
N GLN A 322 13.98 -13.13 -28.72
CA GLN A 322 12.67 -13.79 -28.76
C GLN A 322 12.35 -14.41 -27.40
N SER A 323 11.19 -14.02 -26.86
CA SER A 323 10.60 -14.60 -25.66
C SER A 323 10.03 -15.98 -25.95
N THR A 324 10.81 -17.03 -25.70
CA THR A 324 10.26 -18.38 -25.56
C THR A 324 9.70 -18.57 -24.14
N PRO A 325 8.44 -19.02 -23.98
CA PRO A 325 7.87 -19.26 -22.66
C PRO A 325 8.54 -20.48 -21.99
N ILE A 326 9.20 -20.26 -20.86
CA ILE A 326 9.75 -21.34 -20.03
C ILE A 326 8.59 -22.11 -19.38
N SER A 327 8.42 -23.34 -19.85
CA SER A 327 7.58 -24.38 -19.25
C SER A 327 8.27 -24.95 -18.01
N TYR A 328 7.62 -24.82 -16.85
CA TYR A 328 8.05 -25.43 -15.60
C TYR A 328 7.77 -26.94 -15.63
N ASN A 329 8.82 -27.76 -15.67
CA ASN A 329 8.73 -29.23 -15.59
C ASN A 329 9.28 -29.72 -14.23
N PRO A 330 8.46 -30.25 -13.32
CA PRO A 330 8.93 -30.73 -12.03
C PRO A 330 9.33 -32.21 -12.16
N ARG A 331 10.62 -32.49 -12.34
CA ARG A 331 11.36 -33.69 -11.87
C ARG A 331 12.61 -33.91 -12.72
N SER A 332 13.78 -33.77 -12.10
CA SER A 332 14.88 -34.72 -12.28
C SER A 332 15.80 -34.61 -11.07
N ARG A 333 15.76 -35.62 -10.20
CA ARG A 333 16.85 -35.93 -9.28
C ARG A 333 17.76 -36.89 -10.03
N ASN A 334 19.06 -36.62 -10.06
CA ASN A 334 20.11 -37.63 -10.16
C ASN A 334 21.26 -37.15 -9.27
N ASN A 335 21.48 -37.82 -8.14
CA ASN A 335 22.35 -38.99 -7.96
C ASN A 335 23.84 -38.63 -7.94
N THR A 336 24.35 -38.38 -6.73
CA THR A 336 25.75 -38.60 -6.37
C THR A 336 25.87 -39.89 -5.55
N LYS A 337 26.83 -40.71 -5.98
CA LYS A 337 27.18 -42.04 -5.45
C LYS A 337 27.70 -41.99 -4.01
N LYS A 338 27.31 -42.98 -3.19
CA LYS A 338 28.18 -43.69 -2.23
C LYS A 338 27.53 -45.05 -1.86
N PRO A 339 28.27 -46.04 -1.30
CA PRO A 339 28.26 -47.41 -1.80
C PRO A 339 27.41 -48.36 -0.95
N ALA A 340 27.25 -49.55 -1.52
CA ALA A 340 26.45 -50.70 -1.12
C ALA A 340 26.73 -51.26 0.27
N VAL A 341 25.68 -51.78 0.93
CA VAL A 341 25.68 -53.09 1.62
C VAL A 341 24.28 -53.74 1.52
N ALA A 342 24.30 -55.02 1.16
CA ALA A 342 23.33 -56.13 1.19
C ALA A 342 21.96 -55.90 1.90
N ALA A 343 20.82 -56.13 1.22
CA ALA A 343 20.13 -57.42 0.96
C ALA A 343 19.16 -57.85 2.09
N SER A 344 17.85 -57.89 1.78
CA SER A 344 17.01 -59.08 1.97
C SER A 344 15.60 -58.82 1.41
N ALA A 345 15.04 -59.87 0.83
CA ALA A 345 13.80 -59.87 0.08
C ALA A 345 12.61 -60.26 0.96
N SER A 346 11.41 -59.77 0.63
CA SER A 346 10.18 -60.55 0.76
C SER A 346 9.09 -60.02 -0.15
N LYS A 347 8.67 -60.88 -1.09
CA LYS A 347 7.47 -60.76 -1.93
C LYS A 347 6.21 -60.75 -1.06
N SER A 348 5.21 -59.94 -1.41
CA SER A 348 3.83 -60.44 -1.42
C SER A 348 2.98 -59.71 -2.47
N THR A 349 2.37 -60.55 -3.29
CA THR A 349 1.35 -60.33 -4.30
C THR A 349 0.01 -59.92 -3.68
N ALA A 350 -0.73 -58.99 -4.31
CA ALA A 350 -2.14 -59.21 -4.68
C ALA A 350 -2.79 -57.97 -5.32
N LYS A 351 -3.16 -58.15 -6.59
CA LYS A 351 -4.50 -57.97 -7.17
C LYS A 351 -5.13 -56.56 -7.15
N ALA A 352 -5.11 -55.98 -8.35
CA ALA A 352 -6.03 -54.96 -8.82
C ALA A 352 -7.50 -55.44 -8.74
N THR A 353 -8.40 -54.53 -8.37
CA THR A 353 -9.80 -54.60 -8.82
C THR A 353 -10.31 -53.19 -9.10
N THR A 354 -10.34 -52.91 -10.39
CA THR A 354 -10.99 -51.80 -11.06
C THR A 354 -12.50 -51.83 -10.79
N ARG A 355 -13.07 -50.74 -10.26
CA ARG A 355 -14.48 -50.40 -10.44
C ARG A 355 -14.57 -49.07 -11.16
N GLN A 356 -14.67 -49.17 -12.49
CA GLN A 356 -15.19 -48.14 -13.36
C GLN A 356 -16.67 -47.93 -13.03
N VAL A 357 -17.06 -46.71 -12.70
CA VAL A 357 -18.44 -46.26 -12.88
C VAL A 357 -18.42 -45.32 -14.07
N ALA A 358 -18.80 -45.89 -15.21
CA ALA A 358 -19.15 -45.15 -16.40
C ALA A 358 -20.45 -44.37 -16.13
N SER A 359 -20.43 -43.06 -16.36
CA SER A 359 -21.65 -42.28 -16.59
C SER A 359 -21.56 -41.72 -18.00
N SER A 360 -22.36 -42.34 -18.85
CA SER A 360 -22.73 -42.00 -20.22
C SER A 360 -22.83 -40.48 -20.48
N ARG A 361 -21.97 -39.98 -21.36
CA ARG A 361 -22.08 -38.65 -21.95
C ARG A 361 -22.99 -38.74 -23.18
N LYS A 362 -24.26 -38.32 -23.02
CA LYS A 362 -25.17 -38.02 -24.13
C LYS A 362 -24.56 -36.85 -24.94
N PRO A 363 -24.61 -36.82 -26.29
CA PRO A 363 -24.03 -35.72 -27.05
C PRO A 363 -24.83 -34.45 -26.77
N ALA A 364 -24.21 -33.47 -26.12
CA ALA A 364 -24.81 -32.16 -25.94
C ALA A 364 -24.73 -31.38 -27.26
N ALA A 365 -25.88 -30.87 -27.69
CA ALA A 365 -26.07 -30.05 -28.88
C ALA A 365 -24.98 -28.97 -29.06
N LYS A 366 -24.64 -28.66 -30.33
CA LYS A 366 -23.73 -27.56 -30.69
C LYS A 366 -24.15 -26.29 -29.94
N ASN A 367 -23.26 -25.78 -29.09
CA ASN A 367 -23.51 -24.67 -28.17
C ASN A 367 -23.57 -23.34 -28.96
N PRO A 368 -24.71 -22.63 -29.04
CA PRO A 368 -24.87 -21.43 -29.87
C PRO A 368 -24.32 -20.13 -29.22
N TYR A 369 -23.49 -20.26 -28.19
CA TYR A 369 -23.09 -19.13 -27.33
C TYR A 369 -21.57 -19.00 -27.28
N LYS A 370 -21.05 -17.78 -27.53
CA LYS A 370 -19.62 -17.49 -27.70
C LYS A 370 -18.90 -17.01 -26.43
N TYR A 371 -19.64 -16.55 -25.42
CA TYR A 371 -19.10 -15.86 -24.25
C TYR A 371 -19.73 -16.33 -22.94
N ASP A 372 -18.94 -16.38 -21.87
CA ASP A 372 -19.34 -16.80 -20.52
C ASP A 372 -18.72 -15.86 -19.48
N VAL A 373 -19.31 -15.78 -18.28
CA VAL A 373 -18.72 -15.01 -17.17
C VAL A 373 -18.39 -15.93 -16.00
N GLN A 374 -17.11 -16.10 -15.70
CA GLN A 374 -16.67 -16.73 -14.45
C GLN A 374 -16.98 -15.78 -13.29
N LEU A 375 -17.77 -16.23 -12.32
CA LEU A 375 -18.13 -15.44 -11.14
C LEU A 375 -17.07 -15.55 -10.03
N LEU A 376 -16.71 -16.78 -9.67
CA LEU A 376 -15.75 -17.08 -8.60
C LEU A 376 -15.21 -18.51 -8.68
N VAL A 377 -14.08 -18.72 -7.99
CA VAL A 377 -13.53 -20.04 -7.66
C VAL A 377 -13.42 -20.13 -6.14
N SER A 378 -14.06 -21.13 -5.54
CA SER A 378 -14.08 -21.28 -4.08
C SER A 378 -13.91 -22.74 -3.65
N ASP A 379 -13.26 -22.93 -2.52
CA ASP A 379 -13.24 -24.15 -1.71
C ASP A 379 -14.63 -24.49 -1.13
N LYS A 380 -15.46 -23.48 -0.84
CA LYS A 380 -16.82 -23.62 -0.37
C LYS A 380 -17.77 -24.00 -1.51
N LYS A 381 -18.52 -25.09 -1.31
CA LYS A 381 -19.56 -25.55 -2.25
C LYS A 381 -20.86 -24.77 -2.02
N TYR A 382 -21.18 -23.89 -2.96
CA TYR A 382 -22.48 -23.24 -3.10
C TYR A 382 -23.42 -24.08 -3.99
N THR A 383 -24.70 -24.13 -3.62
CA THR A 383 -25.80 -24.70 -4.41
C THR A 383 -26.30 -23.68 -5.43
N ARG A 384 -27.08 -24.13 -6.43
CA ARG A 384 -27.58 -23.26 -7.51
C ARG A 384 -28.45 -22.10 -7.00
N ASN A 385 -29.13 -22.29 -5.86
CA ASN A 385 -30.04 -21.32 -5.25
C ASN A 385 -29.42 -20.63 -4.02
N ALA A 386 -28.09 -20.64 -3.89
CA ALA A 386 -27.45 -19.93 -2.78
C ALA A 386 -27.76 -18.44 -2.87
N SER A 387 -28.00 -17.79 -1.74
CA SER A 387 -28.40 -16.37 -1.67
C SER A 387 -27.48 -15.41 -2.42
N ILE A 388 -26.19 -15.76 -2.53
CA ILE A 388 -25.18 -15.03 -3.30
C ILE A 388 -25.52 -14.94 -4.80
N PHE A 389 -26.32 -15.87 -5.31
CA PHE A 389 -26.70 -15.98 -6.72
C PHE A 389 -28.12 -15.47 -7.00
N ASN A 390 -28.95 -15.20 -5.98
CA ASN A 390 -30.37 -14.88 -6.15
C ASN A 390 -30.65 -13.60 -6.96
N LYS A 391 -29.65 -12.72 -7.09
CA LYS A 391 -29.73 -11.49 -7.87
C LYS A 391 -29.21 -11.63 -9.31
N LEU A 392 -28.64 -12.79 -9.66
CA LEU A 392 -28.19 -13.11 -11.01
C LEU A 392 -29.32 -13.83 -11.74
N ARG A 393 -29.75 -13.28 -12.88
CA ARG A 393 -30.77 -13.90 -13.73
C ARG A 393 -30.10 -14.84 -14.73
N GLY A 394 -30.61 -16.07 -14.86
CA GLY A 394 -30.09 -17.06 -15.83
C GLY A 394 -29.36 -18.24 -15.17
N THR A 395 -28.83 -19.12 -16.01
CA THR A 395 -28.27 -20.39 -15.54
C THR A 395 -26.85 -20.22 -14.99
N ILE A 396 -26.64 -20.68 -13.75
CA ILE A 396 -25.30 -20.78 -13.15
C ILE A 396 -24.88 -22.25 -13.17
N ARG A 397 -23.74 -22.52 -13.81
CA ARG A 397 -23.12 -23.83 -13.85
C ARG A 397 -21.93 -23.88 -12.90
N LYS A 398 -21.70 -25.07 -12.35
CA LYS A 398 -20.63 -25.34 -11.39
C LYS A 398 -19.73 -26.41 -11.99
N GLU A 399 -18.44 -26.13 -12.06
CA GLU A 399 -17.41 -27.03 -12.52
C GLU A 399 -16.43 -27.31 -11.38
N GLN A 400 -16.05 -28.57 -11.21
CA GLN A 400 -15.05 -28.95 -10.22
C GLN A 400 -13.67 -28.79 -10.85
N VAL A 401 -12.80 -28.01 -10.22
CA VAL A 401 -11.44 -27.74 -10.68
C VAL A 401 -10.47 -28.32 -9.65
N VAL A 402 -9.59 -29.20 -10.12
CA VAL A 402 -8.48 -29.74 -9.32
C VAL A 402 -7.28 -28.82 -9.53
N MET A 403 -6.79 -28.18 -8.46
CA MET A 403 -5.57 -27.37 -8.51
C MET A 403 -4.43 -28.10 -7.79
N ASN A 404 -3.45 -28.58 -8.58
CA ASN A 404 -2.17 -29.17 -8.16
C ASN A 404 -2.24 -30.41 -7.24
N SER A 405 -1.09 -31.08 -7.07
CA SER A 405 -0.88 -32.46 -6.56
C SER A 405 -1.40 -32.78 -5.15
N ARG A 406 -1.98 -31.81 -4.44
CA ARG A 406 -2.78 -32.04 -3.24
C ARG A 406 -4.23 -31.93 -3.67
N LYS A 407 -4.95 -33.05 -3.79
CA LYS A 407 -6.34 -33.18 -4.27
C LYS A 407 -7.35 -32.27 -3.52
N VAL A 408 -7.26 -30.95 -3.69
CA VAL A 408 -8.19 -29.98 -3.11
C VAL A 408 -9.22 -29.65 -4.18
N ASN A 409 -10.45 -30.14 -3.97
CA ASN A 409 -11.57 -29.87 -4.86
C ASN A 409 -12.02 -28.42 -4.69
N LYS A 410 -11.76 -27.56 -5.68
CA LYS A 410 -12.36 -26.22 -5.76
C LYS A 410 -13.53 -26.24 -6.74
N TYR A 411 -14.49 -25.36 -6.53
CA TYR A 411 -15.67 -25.19 -7.37
C TYR A 411 -15.59 -23.86 -8.10
N LYS A 412 -15.56 -23.92 -9.43
CA LYS A 412 -15.68 -22.78 -10.34
C LYS A 412 -17.16 -22.57 -10.68
N TYR A 413 -17.65 -21.36 -10.48
CA TYR A 413 -19.02 -20.97 -10.80
C TYR A 413 -19.03 -20.06 -12.01
N ILE A 414 -19.80 -20.45 -13.03
CA ILE A 414 -19.88 -19.74 -14.30
C ILE A 414 -21.33 -19.36 -14.56
N TRP A 415 -21.54 -18.09 -14.86
CA TRP A 415 -22.82 -17.55 -15.25
C TRP A 415 -22.95 -17.63 -16.77
N GLY A 416 -24.05 -18.24 -17.20
CA GLY A 416 -24.27 -18.83 -18.52
C GLY A 416 -24.17 -17.91 -19.72
N SER A 417 -24.42 -18.53 -20.87
CA SER A 417 -23.73 -18.28 -22.10
C SER A 417 -24.36 -17.17 -22.95
N PHE A 418 -23.63 -16.08 -23.15
CA PHE A 418 -24.09 -14.88 -23.85
C PHE A 418 -23.84 -15.00 -25.37
N LYS A 419 -24.77 -14.48 -26.16
CA LYS A 419 -24.70 -14.54 -27.63
C LYS A 419 -23.73 -13.50 -28.19
N SER A 420 -23.53 -12.38 -27.48
CA SER A 420 -22.66 -11.28 -27.89
C SER A 420 -21.69 -10.86 -26.78
N GLN A 421 -20.54 -10.30 -27.17
CA GLN A 421 -19.53 -9.77 -26.24
C GLN A 421 -20.07 -8.58 -25.42
N SER A 422 -20.92 -7.75 -26.03
CA SER A 422 -21.55 -6.61 -25.34
C SER A 422 -22.44 -7.07 -24.19
N GLU A 423 -23.27 -8.09 -24.44
CA GLU A 423 -24.13 -8.71 -23.43
C GLU A 423 -23.31 -9.33 -22.30
N ALA A 424 -22.23 -10.03 -22.64
CA ALA A 424 -21.34 -10.66 -21.67
C ALA A 424 -20.57 -9.61 -20.83
N ASN A 425 -20.17 -8.49 -21.43
CA ASN A 425 -19.56 -7.37 -20.71
C ASN A 425 -20.56 -6.66 -19.78
N ALA A 426 -21.83 -6.53 -20.18
CA ALA A 426 -22.88 -6.01 -19.32
C ALA A 426 -23.11 -6.93 -18.11
N ALA A 427 -23.19 -8.24 -18.35
CA ALA A 427 -23.27 -9.24 -17.29
C ALA A 427 -22.05 -9.22 -16.38
N LEU A 428 -20.83 -9.08 -16.92
CA LEU A 428 -19.61 -8.95 -16.11
C LEU A 428 -19.67 -7.74 -15.18
N ARG A 429 -20.14 -6.58 -15.68
CA ARG A 429 -20.33 -5.38 -14.84
C ARG A 429 -21.36 -5.62 -13.75
N GLN A 430 -22.48 -6.26 -14.09
CA GLN A 430 -23.52 -6.61 -13.12
C GLN A 430 -23.00 -7.57 -12.05
N ALA A 431 -22.22 -8.60 -12.43
CA ALA A 431 -21.62 -9.54 -11.49
C ALA A 431 -20.67 -8.82 -10.52
N LYS A 432 -19.85 -7.88 -11.01
CA LYS A 432 -18.95 -7.08 -10.17
C LYS A 432 -19.72 -6.18 -9.21
N GLN A 433 -20.80 -5.53 -9.65
CA GLN A 433 -21.70 -4.73 -8.80
C GLN A 433 -22.39 -5.58 -7.72
N LEU A 434 -22.71 -6.84 -8.02
CA LEU A 434 -23.30 -7.78 -7.07
C LEU A 434 -22.28 -8.43 -6.11
N GLY A 435 -21.00 -8.04 -6.19
CA GLY A 435 -19.96 -8.45 -5.24
C GLY A 435 -18.98 -9.50 -5.76
N PHE A 436 -19.15 -10.01 -6.99
CA PHE A 436 -18.19 -10.91 -7.64
C PHE A 436 -17.01 -10.12 -8.22
N ARG A 437 -16.19 -9.53 -7.35
CA ARG A 437 -15.10 -8.59 -7.74
C ARG A 437 -14.06 -9.21 -8.68
N LYS A 438 -13.81 -10.52 -8.54
CA LYS A 438 -12.89 -11.29 -9.40
C LYS A 438 -13.59 -11.93 -10.61
N ALA A 439 -14.83 -11.52 -10.92
CA ALA A 439 -15.50 -12.05 -12.10
C ALA A 439 -14.71 -11.73 -13.37
N THR A 440 -14.66 -12.67 -14.31
CA THR A 440 -13.85 -12.57 -15.54
C THR A 440 -14.66 -13.08 -16.73
N LEU A 441 -14.52 -12.43 -17.88
CA LEU A 441 -15.08 -12.91 -19.13
C LEU A 441 -14.29 -14.12 -19.64
N MET A 442 -14.97 -15.12 -20.16
CA MET A 442 -14.42 -16.34 -20.73
C MET A 442 -15.01 -16.51 -22.14
N GLY A 443 -14.18 -16.63 -23.18
CA GLY A 443 -14.64 -16.75 -24.57
C GLY A 443 -14.51 -15.44 -25.36
N GLY A 444 -14.22 -15.58 -26.66
CA GLY A 444 -13.71 -14.54 -27.56
C GLY A 444 -12.24 -14.79 -27.88
N GLY A 445 -11.96 -15.40 -29.04
CA GLY A 445 -10.59 -15.46 -29.56
C GLY A 445 -10.03 -14.05 -29.69
N ASN A 446 -8.75 -13.92 -29.35
CA ASN A 446 -7.88 -12.74 -29.43
C ASN A 446 -8.52 -11.49 -30.07
N ASP A 447 -8.72 -10.44 -29.28
CA ASP A 447 -8.55 -9.05 -29.74
C ASP A 447 -8.54 -8.09 -28.53
N LYS A 448 -7.34 -7.62 -28.19
CA LYS A 448 -7.10 -6.40 -27.42
C LYS A 448 -7.00 -5.25 -28.43
N ALA A 449 -8.09 -4.53 -28.70
CA ALA A 449 -8.05 -3.17 -29.22
C ALA A 449 -9.44 -2.54 -29.16
N GLN A 450 -9.48 -1.21 -29.02
CA GLN A 450 -10.64 -0.32 -29.12
C GLN A 450 -11.64 -0.31 -27.96
N LEU A 451 -11.59 0.76 -27.16
CA LEU A 451 -12.73 1.67 -27.08
C LEU A 451 -12.26 3.07 -26.63
N ALA A 452 -11.94 3.90 -27.61
CA ALA A 452 -12.02 5.35 -27.51
C ALA A 452 -13.16 5.79 -28.45
N ALA A 453 -13.89 6.82 -28.02
CA ALA A 453 -14.91 7.59 -28.74
C ALA A 453 -16.25 6.88 -29.07
N ALA A 454 -17.33 7.39 -28.49
CA ALA A 454 -18.45 8.00 -29.23
C ALA A 454 -19.60 8.36 -28.28
N THR A 455 -19.97 9.64 -28.26
CA THR A 455 -21.27 10.14 -27.79
C THR A 455 -22.13 10.43 -29.03
N PRO A 456 -23.46 10.27 -28.97
CA PRO A 456 -24.31 11.36 -29.48
C PRO A 456 -25.51 11.68 -28.57
N ALA A 457 -26.01 12.91 -28.73
CA ALA A 457 -27.00 13.58 -27.91
C ALA A 457 -28.46 13.39 -28.39
N LYS A 458 -29.44 13.57 -27.47
CA LYS A 458 -30.69 14.34 -27.69
C LYS A 458 -31.42 14.68 -26.36
N LYS A 459 -31.97 15.91 -26.32
CA LYS A 459 -32.78 16.62 -25.29
C LYS A 459 -34.17 15.92 -25.07
N SER A 460 -35.01 16.11 -24.04
CA SER A 460 -35.16 17.03 -22.89
C SER A 460 -36.31 16.54 -21.98
N VAL A 461 -36.15 16.58 -20.65
CA VAL A 461 -37.12 17.01 -19.60
C VAL A 461 -36.24 17.36 -18.39
N PRO A 462 -36.42 18.47 -17.64
CA PRO A 462 -35.55 18.78 -16.50
C PRO A 462 -35.90 17.85 -15.34
N LYS A 463 -35.35 16.63 -15.38
CA LYS A 463 -35.29 15.76 -14.21
C LYS A 463 -34.32 16.45 -13.26
N VAL A 464 -34.84 17.00 -12.16
CA VAL A 464 -34.03 17.58 -11.09
C VAL A 464 -33.03 16.51 -10.66
N THR A 465 -31.81 16.64 -11.15
CA THR A 465 -30.74 15.66 -10.93
C THR A 465 -29.94 16.21 -9.77
N PHE A 466 -30.19 15.69 -8.58
CA PHE A 466 -29.37 15.98 -7.41
C PHE A 466 -28.00 15.33 -7.65
N LYS A 467 -26.95 16.15 -7.66
CA LYS A 467 -25.58 15.71 -7.99
C LYS A 467 -24.69 15.62 -6.77
N TYR A 468 -25.12 16.18 -5.63
CA TYR A 468 -24.30 16.31 -4.45
C TYR A 468 -25.09 15.93 -3.19
N ASP A 469 -24.42 15.21 -2.31
CA ASP A 469 -24.86 14.90 -0.95
C ASP A 469 -23.76 15.33 0.04
N ILE A 470 -24.02 15.29 1.34
CA ILE A 470 -23.06 15.65 2.38
C ILE A 470 -22.97 14.50 3.38
N GLN A 471 -21.80 13.89 3.51
CA GLN A 471 -21.52 12.98 4.63
C GLN A 471 -21.42 13.80 5.91
N LEU A 472 -22.29 13.56 6.88
CA LEU A 472 -22.31 14.28 8.16
C LEU A 472 -21.35 13.67 9.18
N VAL A 473 -21.51 12.37 9.44
CA VAL A 473 -20.74 11.64 10.47
C VAL A 473 -20.76 10.13 10.20
N ILE A 474 -19.70 9.44 10.61
CA ILE A 474 -19.64 7.99 10.72
C ILE A 474 -19.44 7.66 12.20
N THR A 475 -20.37 6.91 12.79
CA THR A 475 -20.36 6.60 14.23
C THR A 475 -20.93 5.21 14.51
N ASP A 476 -20.49 4.60 15.61
CA ASP A 476 -21.10 3.40 16.18
C ASP A 476 -22.47 3.69 16.81
N LYS A 477 -22.73 4.94 17.21
CA LYS A 477 -24.02 5.38 17.74
C LYS A 477 -25.07 5.45 16.65
N ARG A 478 -26.28 4.99 16.98
CA ARG A 478 -27.45 5.07 16.10
C ARG A 478 -28.32 6.25 16.52
N TYR A 479 -28.31 7.30 15.71
CA TYR A 479 -29.24 8.42 15.78
C TYR A 479 -30.54 8.14 15.00
N THR A 480 -31.67 8.54 15.58
CA THR A 480 -32.98 8.61 14.91
C THR A 480 -33.09 9.93 14.12
N ARG A 481 -34.07 10.02 13.21
CA ARG A 481 -34.27 11.22 12.38
C ARG A 481 -34.57 12.49 13.21
N SER A 482 -35.15 12.32 14.40
CA SER A 482 -35.48 13.38 15.35
C SER A 482 -34.38 13.64 16.39
N ALA A 483 -33.20 13.01 16.26
CA ALA A 483 -32.12 13.18 17.22
C ALA A 483 -31.70 14.66 17.32
N PRO A 484 -31.45 15.20 18.53
CA PRO A 484 -31.07 16.60 18.72
C PRO A 484 -29.85 17.03 17.89
N VAL A 485 -28.95 16.09 17.58
CA VAL A 485 -27.76 16.33 16.74
C VAL A 485 -28.12 16.77 15.31
N PHE A 486 -29.31 16.44 14.79
CA PHE A 486 -29.79 16.87 13.48
C PHE A 486 -30.67 18.11 13.54
N LYS A 487 -30.90 18.69 14.73
CA LYS A 487 -31.75 19.87 14.92
C LYS A 487 -31.14 21.06 14.17
N GLY A 488 -31.91 21.62 13.23
CA GLY A 488 -31.46 22.74 12.39
C GLY A 488 -30.96 22.35 10.98
N LEU A 489 -30.75 21.06 10.71
CA LEU A 489 -30.47 20.57 9.36
C LEU A 489 -31.79 20.32 8.61
N ARG A 490 -32.16 21.21 7.69
CA ARG A 490 -33.41 21.10 6.91
C ARG A 490 -33.20 20.18 5.69
N GLY A 491 -33.88 19.04 5.64
CA GLY A 491 -33.85 18.15 4.47
C GLY A 491 -33.94 16.67 4.80
N THR A 492 -33.52 15.82 3.86
CA THR A 492 -33.53 14.35 4.03
C THR A 492 -32.15 13.88 4.48
N ILE A 493 -32.11 13.15 5.60
CA ILE A 493 -30.90 12.49 6.09
C ILE A 493 -31.11 10.99 5.99
N ILE A 494 -30.25 10.30 5.22
CA ILE A 494 -30.24 8.86 5.08
C ILE A 494 -29.15 8.24 5.95
N ARG A 495 -29.34 6.98 6.32
CA ARG A 495 -28.38 6.20 7.07
C ARG A 495 -27.95 4.99 6.26
N GLU A 496 -26.65 4.87 6.05
CA GLU A 496 -26.00 3.73 5.44
C GLU A 496 -25.17 2.96 6.48
N THR A 497 -24.95 1.68 6.21
CA THR A 497 -24.09 0.84 7.05
C THR A 497 -22.75 0.65 6.35
N VAL A 498 -21.67 1.05 6.99
CA VAL A 498 -20.31 0.93 6.45
C VAL A 498 -19.46 0.05 7.36
N VAL A 499 -18.62 -0.79 6.78
CA VAL A 499 -17.68 -1.62 7.53
C VAL A 499 -16.31 -0.98 7.45
N ILE A 500 -15.82 -0.46 8.58
CA ILE A 500 -14.51 0.16 8.71
C ILE A 500 -13.77 -0.61 9.82
N ASN A 501 -12.57 -1.10 9.54
CA ASN A 501 -11.74 -1.84 10.50
C ASN A 501 -12.46 -3.04 11.16
N ARG A 502 -13.19 -3.83 10.35
CA ARG A 502 -14.00 -4.98 10.81
C ARG A 502 -15.11 -4.64 11.81
N LYS A 503 -15.44 -3.36 12.01
CA LYS A 503 -16.59 -2.89 12.78
C LYS A 503 -17.64 -2.29 11.85
N THR A 504 -18.90 -2.58 12.14
CA THR A 504 -20.06 -2.06 11.41
C THR A 504 -20.48 -0.73 12.02
N LEU A 505 -20.36 0.36 11.26
CA LEU A 505 -20.67 1.73 11.69
C LEU A 505 -21.84 2.31 10.89
N ASN A 506 -22.53 3.29 11.46
CA ASN A 506 -23.60 4.04 10.83
C ASN A 506 -23.02 5.29 10.17
N LYS A 507 -23.15 5.39 8.84
CA LYS A 507 -22.82 6.58 8.05
C LYS A 507 -24.10 7.40 7.83
N TYR A 508 -24.10 8.66 8.24
CA TYR A 508 -25.23 9.57 8.04
C TYR A 508 -24.93 10.54 6.91
N ILE A 509 -25.86 10.64 5.95
CA ILE A 509 -25.70 11.44 4.73
C ILE A 509 -26.90 12.37 4.60
N TRP A 510 -26.65 13.66 4.46
CA TRP A 510 -27.65 14.67 4.12
C TRP A 510 -27.72 14.79 2.61
N VAL A 511 -28.87 14.48 2.02
CA VAL A 511 -28.99 14.25 0.57
C VAL A 511 -29.84 15.29 -0.14
N ASN A 512 -29.77 15.28 -1.48
CA ASN A 512 -30.58 16.06 -2.42
C ASN A 512 -30.13 17.51 -2.64
N PHE A 513 -28.83 17.76 -2.84
CA PHE A 513 -28.33 19.07 -3.28
C PHE A 513 -28.15 19.10 -4.80
N LYS A 514 -28.68 20.13 -5.46
CA LYS A 514 -28.71 20.24 -6.92
C LYS A 514 -27.39 20.75 -7.46
N THR A 515 -26.77 21.69 -6.75
CA THR A 515 -25.50 22.31 -7.15
C THR A 515 -24.46 22.18 -6.05
N GLU A 516 -23.19 22.27 -6.45
CA GLU A 516 -22.06 22.24 -5.52
C GLU A 516 -22.10 23.45 -4.58
N SER A 517 -22.54 24.61 -5.07
CA SER A 517 -22.73 25.82 -4.27
C SER A 517 -23.77 25.61 -3.16
N GLU A 518 -24.91 24.97 -3.50
CA GLU A 518 -25.94 24.62 -2.51
C GLU A 518 -25.41 23.64 -1.45
N ALA A 519 -24.67 22.61 -1.88
CA ALA A 519 -24.04 21.65 -0.99
C ALA A 519 -22.99 22.31 -0.07
N ASN A 520 -22.20 23.26 -0.59
CA ASN A 520 -21.20 23.99 0.20
C ASN A 520 -21.83 24.94 1.23
N ILE A 521 -22.95 25.59 0.91
CA ILE A 521 -23.71 26.40 1.88
C ILE A 521 -24.28 25.50 2.99
N ALA A 522 -24.85 24.35 2.63
CA ALA A 522 -25.34 23.37 3.59
C ALA A 522 -24.21 22.76 4.43
N LEU A 523 -23.03 22.53 3.84
CA LEU A 523 -21.85 22.06 4.55
C LEU A 523 -21.41 23.04 5.64
N LYS A 524 -21.39 24.35 5.35
CA LYS A 524 -21.09 25.39 6.35
C LYS A 524 -22.09 25.34 7.52
N LYS A 525 -23.38 25.11 7.24
CA LYS A 525 -24.41 24.93 8.28
C LYS A 525 -24.20 23.65 9.10
N ALA A 526 -23.85 22.54 8.46
CA ALA A 526 -23.53 21.29 9.16
C ALA A 526 -22.33 21.44 10.09
N LYS A 527 -21.26 22.10 9.63
CA LYS A 527 -20.09 22.39 10.46
C LYS A 527 -20.43 23.30 11.66
N LYS A 528 -21.24 24.35 11.46
CA LYS A 528 -21.72 25.20 12.55
C LYS A 528 -22.63 24.46 13.55
N ALA A 529 -23.34 23.43 13.10
CA ALA A 529 -24.16 22.55 13.95
C ALA A 529 -23.35 21.44 14.66
N GLY A 530 -22.01 21.45 14.55
CA GLY A 530 -21.14 20.51 15.26
C GLY A 530 -20.63 19.32 14.43
N PHE A 531 -20.96 19.24 13.14
CA PHE A 531 -20.41 18.22 12.23
C PHE A 531 -19.12 18.72 11.57
N TRP A 532 -18.06 18.90 12.36
CA TRP A 532 -16.78 19.45 11.91
C TRP A 532 -16.12 18.61 10.79
N ASN A 533 -16.34 17.29 10.78
CA ASN A 533 -15.88 16.35 9.75
C ASN A 533 -16.82 16.20 8.55
N ALA A 534 -17.87 17.02 8.44
CA ALA A 534 -18.78 16.91 7.31
C ALA A 534 -18.03 17.22 5.99
N SER A 535 -18.41 16.52 4.90
CA SER A 535 -17.83 16.72 3.57
C SER A 535 -18.87 16.51 2.48
N VAL A 536 -18.77 17.29 1.39
CA VAL A 536 -19.58 17.11 0.19
C VAL A 536 -19.11 15.86 -0.55
N ILE A 537 -20.04 15.04 -0.99
CA ILE A 537 -19.84 13.84 -1.82
C ILE A 537 -20.66 14.00 -3.10
N SER A 538 -20.08 13.75 -4.27
CA SER A 538 -20.85 13.78 -5.53
C SER A 538 -21.50 12.42 -5.79
N ALA A 539 -22.67 12.42 -6.45
CA ALA A 539 -23.41 11.21 -6.79
C ALA A 539 -22.61 10.23 -7.66
N ASP A 540 -21.62 10.73 -8.40
CA ASP A 540 -20.69 9.95 -9.23
C ASP A 540 -19.50 9.38 -8.44
N ASN A 541 -19.25 9.88 -7.21
CA ASN A 541 -18.14 9.50 -6.34
C ASN A 541 -18.63 8.92 -5.00
N ASN A 542 -19.55 7.95 -5.04
CA ASN A 542 -19.87 7.14 -3.85
C ASN A 542 -18.72 6.16 -3.43
N ASN A 543 -17.52 6.36 -3.96
CA ASN A 543 -16.28 5.77 -3.46
C ASN A 543 -15.72 6.62 -2.31
N VAL A 544 -16.31 6.48 -1.12
CA VAL A 544 -15.64 6.85 0.13
C VAL A 544 -15.27 5.58 0.86
N ALA A 545 -14.19 4.96 0.39
CA ALA A 545 -13.39 3.99 1.11
C ALA A 545 -11.91 4.33 0.88
N SER A 546 -11.52 5.58 1.11
CA SER A 546 -10.12 6.01 1.22
C SER A 546 -10.05 7.51 1.56
N ARG A 547 -10.34 7.89 2.81
CA ARG A 547 -9.76 9.05 3.49
C ARG A 547 -9.75 8.79 4.98
#